data_AF-A0A133P398-F1
#
_entry.id   AF-A0A133P398-F1
#
_cell.length_a   1.000
_cell.length_b   1.000
_cell.length_c   1.000
_cell.angle_alpha   90.00
_cell.angle_beta   90.00
_cell.angle_gamma   90.00
#
_symmetry.space_group_name_H-M   'P 1'
#
loop_
_entity.id
_entity.type
_entity.pdbx_description
1 polymer ?
#
loop_
_entity_poly.entity_id
_entity_poly.type
_entity_poly.pdbx_seq_one_letter_code
_entity_poly.pdbx_strand_id
1 'polypeptide(L)'
;MAKVIEHNGTTIVQREGDEAREHMNNLIMNLTDTDNMEDAHVALVGRPPIMSNLEASTIIQFRIPKSWKDKIAEDAKKEGESTISEYLRSLLMRRHRELQSA
;
A
#
# COMPACT_ATOMS: atom_id res chain seq x y z
N MET A 1 -2.20 7.24 25.93
CA MET A 1 -2.06 8.11 27.13
C MET A 1 -0.76 8.88 27.02
N ALA A 2 -0.86 10.18 26.75
CA ALA A 2 0.30 11.06 26.66
C ALA A 2 0.98 11.25 28.03
N LYS A 3 2.30 11.12 28.07
CA LYS A 3 3.11 11.36 29.26
C LYS A 3 3.56 12.82 29.27
N VAL A 4 3.15 13.57 30.28
CA VAL A 4 3.58 14.96 30.47
C VAL A 4 4.86 14.97 31.30
N ILE A 5 5.90 15.62 30.78
CA ILE A 5 7.19 15.77 31.43
C ILE A 5 7.50 17.27 31.50
N GLU A 6 7.78 17.79 32.69
CA GLU A 6 8.28 19.16 32.84
C GLU A 6 9.80 19.17 32.80
N HIS A 7 10.37 19.99 31.91
CA HIS A 7 11.82 20.19 31.84
C HIS A 7 12.12 21.69 31.65
N ASN A 8 12.88 22.29 32.57
CA ASN A 8 13.29 23.70 32.56
C ASN A 8 12.13 24.69 32.28
N GLY A 9 10.99 24.52 32.96
CA GLY A 9 9.82 25.40 32.79
C GLY A 9 9.05 25.19 31.49
N THR A 10 9.42 24.19 30.68
CA THR A 10 8.71 23.81 29.46
C THR A 10 7.99 22.48 29.67
N THR A 11 6.69 22.45 29.36
CA THR A 11 5.87 21.24 29.38
C THR A 11 6.08 20.45 28.08
N ILE A 12 6.69 19.27 28.18
CA ILE A 12 6.88 18.35 27.06
C ILE A 12 5.80 17.28 27.15
N VAL A 13 4.97 17.17 26.10
CA VAL A 13 3.96 16.12 25.99
C VAL A 13 4.51 15.01 25.11
N GLN A 14 4.95 13.91 25.72
CA GLN A 14 5.34 12.71 24.98
C GLN A 14 4.09 11.91 24.62
N ARG A 15 3.95 11.61 23.33
CA ARG A 15 2.91 10.74 22.77
C ARG A 15 3.61 9.56 22.11
N GLU A 16 3.03 8.37 22.23
CA GLU A 16 3.56 7.14 21.61
C GLU A 16 2.46 6.43 20.81
N GLY A 17 2.88 5.55 19.89
CA GLY A 17 1.97 4.73 19.10
C GLY A 17 1.00 5.53 18.23
N ASP A 18 -0.26 5.09 18.16
CA ASP A 18 -1.28 5.68 17.29
C ASP A 18 -1.59 7.14 17.64
N GLU A 19 -1.56 7.52 18.91
CA GLU A 19 -1.75 8.91 19.37
C GLU A 19 -0.63 9.85 18.85
N ALA A 20 0.61 9.37 18.78
CA ALA A 20 1.72 10.12 18.21
C ALA A 20 1.56 10.29 16.70
N ARG A 21 1.14 9.20 16.04
CA ARG A 21 0.90 9.18 14.59
C ARG A 21 -0.19 10.16 14.20
N GLU A 22 -1.33 10.12 14.88
CA GLU A 22 -2.45 11.03 14.65
C GLU A 22 -2.05 12.50 14.87
N HIS A 23 -1.34 12.80 15.95
CA HIS A 23 -0.88 14.15 16.20
C HIS A 23 0.08 14.68 15.14
N MET A 24 1.03 13.85 14.71
CA MET A 24 1.98 14.19 13.66
C MET A 24 1.25 14.41 12.32
N ASN A 25 0.26 13.59 11.99
CA ASN A 25 -0.54 13.76 10.77
C ASN A 25 -1.30 15.09 10.79
N ASN A 26 -1.94 15.43 11.92
CA ASN A 26 -2.65 16.70 12.07
C ASN A 26 -1.71 17.91 11.95
N LEU A 27 -0.48 17.81 12.48
CA LEU A 27 0.53 18.86 12.31
C LEU A 27 0.92 19.04 10.84
N ILE A 28 1.16 17.94 10.12
CA ILE A 28 1.55 17.97 8.71
C ILE A 28 0.42 18.57 7.85
N MET A 29 -0.82 18.13 8.05
CA MET A 29 -1.99 18.67 7.33
C MET A 29 -2.18 20.17 7.58
N ASN A 30 -2.06 20.62 8.84
CA ASN A 30 -2.14 22.05 9.19
C ASN A 30 -1.00 22.88 8.57
N LEU A 31 0.21 22.32 8.45
CA LEU A 31 1.36 23.03 7.87
C LEU A 31 1.23 23.23 6.36
N THR A 32 0.53 22.33 5.67
CA THR A 32 0.37 22.35 4.22
C THR A 32 -1.02 22.83 3.76
N ASP A 33 -1.86 23.30 4.68
CA ASP A 33 -3.22 23.80 4.43
C ASP A 33 -4.06 22.86 3.56
N THR A 34 -4.09 21.58 3.93
CA THR A 34 -4.79 20.54 3.18
C THR A 34 -5.50 19.57 4.11
N ASP A 35 -6.69 19.14 3.70
CA ASP A 35 -7.50 18.15 4.41
C ASP A 35 -7.12 16.70 4.05
N ASN A 36 -6.20 16.51 3.09
CA ASN A 36 -5.74 15.20 2.64
C ASN A 36 -4.29 14.93 3.10
N MET A 37 -4.13 13.91 3.95
CA MET A 37 -2.84 13.47 4.47
C MET A 37 -1.82 13.11 3.37
N GLU A 38 -2.27 12.51 2.26
CA GLU A 38 -1.38 12.10 1.17
C GLU A 38 -0.81 13.32 0.45
N ASP A 39 -1.67 14.30 0.14
CA ASP A 39 -1.28 15.59 -0.45
C ASP A 39 -0.36 16.37 0.50
N ALA A 40 -0.66 16.36 1.80
CA ALA A 40 0.16 17.00 2.83
C ALA A 40 1.59 16.41 2.88
N HIS A 41 1.70 15.08 2.82
CA HIS A 41 2.99 14.39 2.81
C HIS A 41 3.77 14.62 1.51
N VAL A 42 3.08 14.65 0.36
CA VAL A 42 3.72 14.97 -0.92
C VAL A 42 4.21 16.42 -0.93
N ALA A 43 3.41 17.37 -0.43
CA ALA A 43 3.79 18.77 -0.36
C ALA A 43 4.99 19.02 0.58
N LEU A 44 5.08 18.30 1.70
CA LEU A 44 6.14 18.48 2.68
C LEU A 44 7.41 17.67 2.40
N VAL A 45 7.27 16.42 1.92
CA VAL A 45 8.37 15.42 1.84
C VAL A 45 8.61 14.93 0.41
N GLY A 46 7.75 15.29 -0.55
CA GLY A 46 7.88 14.91 -1.97
C GLY A 46 7.55 13.44 -2.28
N ARG A 47 7.04 12.69 -1.30
CA ARG A 47 6.62 11.28 -1.47
C ARG A 47 5.39 10.97 -0.61
N PRO A 48 4.47 10.14 -1.11
CA PRO A 48 3.32 9.73 -0.32
C PRO A 48 3.77 8.95 0.94
N PRO A 49 2.98 9.00 2.03
CA PRO A 49 3.31 8.27 3.24
C PRO A 49 3.32 6.77 2.96
N ILE A 50 4.23 6.04 3.60
CA ILE A 50 4.20 4.58 3.56
C ILE A 50 2.90 4.15 4.25
N MET A 51 1.88 3.81 3.45
CA MET A 51 0.63 3.28 3.96
C MET A 51 0.92 1.96 4.64
N SER A 52 0.91 1.95 5.97
CA SER A 52 1.15 0.78 6.82
C SER A 52 0.13 -0.35 6.63
N ASN A 53 -0.93 -0.12 5.84
CA ASN A 53 -2.04 -1.05 5.65
C ASN A 53 -2.05 -1.71 4.26
N LEU A 54 -1.01 -1.54 3.44
CA LEU A 54 -0.89 -2.34 2.23
C LEU A 54 -0.50 -3.76 2.61
N GLU A 55 -1.35 -4.73 2.27
CA GLU A 55 -1.04 -6.15 2.43
C GLU A 55 0.30 -6.44 1.73
N ALA A 56 1.22 -7.06 2.46
CA ALA A 56 2.54 -7.35 1.94
C ALA A 56 2.43 -8.24 0.70
N SER A 57 3.08 -7.82 -0.40
CA SER A 57 3.11 -8.62 -1.60
C SER A 57 3.90 -9.91 -1.37
N THR A 58 3.36 -11.03 -1.85
CA THR A 58 4.02 -12.34 -1.80
C THR A 58 4.46 -12.75 -3.20
N ILE A 59 5.69 -13.23 -3.32
CA ILE A 59 6.22 -13.76 -4.57
C ILE A 59 5.72 -15.19 -4.77
N ILE A 60 5.03 -15.44 -5.87
CA ILE A 60 4.61 -16.78 -6.30
C ILE A 60 5.43 -17.19 -7.51
N GLN A 61 6.08 -18.36 -7.45
CA GLN A 61 6.86 -18.91 -8.54
C GLN A 61 6.16 -20.12 -9.17
N PHE A 62 5.90 -20.06 -10.47
CA PHE A 62 5.36 -21.18 -11.25
C PHE A 62 6.45 -21.77 -12.13
N ARG A 63 6.59 -23.09 -12.09
CA ARG A 63 7.39 -23.83 -13.09
C ARG A 63 6.45 -24.39 -14.14
N ILE A 64 6.65 -23.97 -15.38
CA ILE A 64 5.85 -24.42 -16.52
C ILE A 64 6.78 -24.92 -17.64
N PRO A 65 6.31 -25.85 -18.49
CA PRO A 65 7.01 -26.20 -19.71
C PRO A 65 7.25 -24.97 -20.61
N LYS A 66 8.37 -24.95 -21.33
CA LYS A 66 8.69 -23.83 -22.25
C LYS A 66 7.58 -23.60 -23.29
N SER A 67 7.00 -24.69 -23.81
CA SER A 67 5.90 -24.63 -24.78
C SER A 67 4.63 -23.97 -24.25
N TRP A 68 4.45 -23.93 -22.93
CA TRP A 68 3.31 -23.26 -22.31
C TRP A 68 3.54 -21.78 -22.15
N LYS A 69 4.79 -21.36 -21.88
CA LYS A 69 5.13 -19.95 -21.71
C LYS A 69 4.73 -19.13 -22.95
N ASP A 70 5.03 -19.65 -24.13
CA ASP A 70 4.73 -18.96 -25.39
C ASP A 70 3.22 -18.84 -25.63
N LYS A 71 2.46 -19.91 -25.32
CA LYS A 71 0.99 -19.89 -25.39
C LYS A 71 0.38 -18.90 -24.42
N ILE A 72 0.81 -18.92 -23.16
CA ILE A 72 0.33 -18.00 -22.12
C ILE A 72 0.62 -16.54 -22.51
N ALA A 73 1.78 -16.27 -23.11
CA ALA A 73 2.12 -14.94 -23.59
C ALA A 73 1.24 -14.49 -24.76
N GLU A 74 0.86 -15.39 -25.66
CA GLU A 74 -0.07 -15.11 -26.75
C GLU A 74 -1.49 -14.83 -26.22
N ASP A 75 -1.95 -15.65 -25.27
CA ASP A 75 -3.27 -15.48 -24.66
C ASP A 75 -3.35 -14.19 -23.85
N ALA A 76 -2.29 -13.83 -23.11
CA ALA A 76 -2.20 -12.56 -22.41
C ALA A 76 -2.39 -11.36 -23.37
N LYS A 77 -1.74 -11.40 -24.55
CA LYS A 77 -1.92 -10.35 -25.57
C LYS A 77 -3.35 -10.30 -26.11
N LYS A 78 -3.99 -11.46 -26.30
CA LYS A 78 -5.38 -11.55 -26.79
C LYS A 78 -6.37 -10.97 -25.78
N GLU A 79 -6.13 -11.19 -24.48
CA GLU A 79 -6.96 -10.62 -23.40
C GLU A 79 -6.58 -9.16 -23.04
N GLY A 80 -5.59 -8.56 -23.71
CA GLY A 80 -5.19 -7.17 -23.49
C GLY A 80 -4.33 -6.95 -22.25
N GLU A 81 -3.77 -8.02 -21.68
CA GLU A 81 -2.89 -7.95 -20.50
C GLU A 81 -1.46 -7.61 -20.91
N SER A 82 -0.82 -6.72 -20.15
CA SER A 82 0.51 -6.19 -20.49
C SER A 82 1.62 -7.19 -20.18
N THR A 83 1.41 -8.08 -19.22
CA THR A 83 2.41 -9.07 -18.77
C THR A 83 1.80 -10.45 -18.52
N ILE A 84 2.65 -11.48 -18.61
CA ILE A 84 2.28 -12.86 -18.22
C ILE A 84 1.82 -12.91 -16.76
N SER A 85 2.46 -12.13 -15.88
CA SER A 85 2.14 -12.11 -14.45
C SER A 85 0.75 -11.54 -14.17
N GLU A 86 0.36 -10.47 -14.85
CA GLU A 86 -0.99 -9.90 -14.74
C GLU A 86 -2.04 -10.87 -15.28
N TYR A 87 -1.78 -11.46 -16.44
CA TYR A 87 -2.67 -12.46 -17.01
C TYR A 87 -2.89 -13.66 -16.09
N LEU A 88 -1.81 -14.22 -15.51
CA LEU A 88 -1.92 -15.32 -14.54
C LEU A 88 -2.67 -14.91 -13.27
N ARG A 89 -2.46 -13.68 -12.78
CA ARG A 89 -3.21 -13.15 -11.62
C ARG A 89 -4.70 -13.05 -11.94
N SER A 90 -5.06 -12.51 -13.11
CA SER A 90 -6.43 -12.38 -13.58
C SER A 90 -7.13 -13.74 -13.67
N LEU A 91 -6.46 -14.74 -14.26
CA LEU A 91 -6.96 -16.11 -14.35
C LEU A 91 -7.20 -16.75 -12.98
N LEU A 92 -6.23 -16.64 -12.06
CA LEU A 92 -6.35 -17.19 -10.70
C LEU A 92 -7.55 -16.58 -9.96
N MET A 93 -7.72 -15.25 -10.05
CA MET A 93 -8.84 -14.56 -9.41
C MET A 93 -10.19 -14.92 -10.05
N ARG A 94 -10.25 -15.03 -11.38
CA ARG A 94 -11.45 -15.47 -12.11
C ARG A 94 -11.86 -16.87 -11.65
N ARG A 95 -10.91 -17.81 -11.65
CA ARG A 95 -11.17 -19.19 -11.23
C ARG A 95 -11.54 -19.32 -9.76
N HIS A 96 -10.90 -18.56 -8.88
CA HIS A 96 -11.24 -18.54 -7.46
C HIS A 96 -12.69 -18.10 -7.24
N ARG A 97 -13.14 -17.03 -7.92
CA ARG A 97 -14.53 -16.56 -7.84
C ARG A 97 -15.52 -17.59 -8.32
N GLU A 98 -15.25 -18.24 -9.45
CA GLU A 98 -16.10 -19.32 -9.99
C GLU A 98 -16.30 -20.46 -8.97
N LEU A 99 -15.22 -20.87 -8.31
CA LEU A 99 -15.24 -21.94 -7.30
C LEU A 99 -15.98 -21.56 -6.02
N GLN A 100 -16.02 -20.28 -5.66
CA GLN A 100 -16.80 -19.79 -4.51
C GLN A 100 -18.29 -19.66 -4.82
N SER A 101 -18.65 -19.54 -6.09
CA SER A 101 -20.05 -19.41 -6.55
C SER A 101 -20.75 -20.72 -6.89
N ALA A 102 -20.02 -21.85 -6.87
CA ALA A 102 -20.50 -23.19 -7.21
C ALA A 102 -20.75 -24.03 -5.96
#